data_AF-A0A956YZB9-F1
#
_entry.id   AF-A0A956YZB9-F1
#
_cell.length_a   1.000
_cell.length_b   1.000
_cell.length_c   1.000
_cell.angle_alpha   90.00
_cell.angle_beta   90.00
_cell.angle_gamma   90.00
#
_symmetry.space_group_name_H-M   'P 1'
#
loop_
_entity.id
_entity.type
_entity.pdbx_description
1 polymer ?
#
loop_
_entity_poly.entity_id
_entity_poly.type
_entity_poly.pdbx_seq_one_letter_code
_entity_poly.pdbx_strand_id
1 'polypeptide(L)'
;MRERSLHRVMFGMLIVLLLIPLAVSAGDQTISINGDGNAVWFVSGEQTLIMNGFDLASFGVALPAYIDRVSIAVDTPVPGSPIEVVIYEDANGGSPSDARLAGRTSVDIQQSGVFTAVFPAPVLVTQRAVWVGFYLPVNFRFLADTAGTSVLTYWAWTGGSTFDLNNLASAGVLGPADGTAPVNINMNGKARISFEVSASPNATPGTPVPVVTQQPGPAGSDLSVLRTFPNCSQVLYDTADENVTFMNDLDVYCTIQPSWQSPSSPQGYDRRGDLYDILFFRSGGNVLSGRLVNTVTHCIRPAAADLPTAIIGVAWGLPRQWHLQPTQRFGDLICADIRRGGNLSYFVPNGLPTATPVN
;
A
#
# COMPACT_ATOMS: atom_id res chain seq x y z
N MET A 1 62.17 0.93 7.04
CA MET A 1 61.29 0.98 5.86
C MET A 1 60.66 -0.40 5.64
N ARG A 2 59.61 -0.80 6.39
CA ARG A 2 58.87 -2.04 6.09
C ARG A 2 57.54 -2.24 6.82
N GLU A 3 56.72 -1.21 7.05
CA GLU A 3 55.42 -1.40 7.74
C GLU A 3 54.22 -0.65 7.12
N ARG A 4 54.41 0.19 6.09
CA ARG A 4 53.32 1.00 5.52
C ARG A 4 52.47 0.31 4.45
N SER A 5 52.75 -0.95 4.10
CA SER A 5 52.09 -1.63 2.97
C SER A 5 50.87 -2.48 3.35
N LEU A 6 50.74 -2.93 4.60
CA LEU A 6 49.62 -3.81 4.98
C LEU A 6 48.29 -3.05 5.18
N HIS A 7 48.35 -1.81 5.66
CA HIS A 7 47.13 -1.04 5.97
C HIS A 7 46.34 -0.62 4.72
N ARG A 8 47.00 -0.45 3.56
CA ARG A 8 46.30 -0.06 2.31
C ARG A 8 45.59 -1.22 1.63
N VAL A 9 46.07 -2.47 1.82
CA VAL A 9 45.41 -3.65 1.26
C VAL A 9 44.21 -4.07 2.13
N MET A 10 44.30 -3.92 3.45
CA MET A 10 43.19 -4.23 4.36
C MET A 10 42.00 -3.27 4.22
N PHE A 11 42.24 -1.98 3.95
CA PHE A 11 41.15 -1.00 3.77
C PHE A 11 40.42 -1.16 2.42
N GLY A 12 41.11 -1.58 1.37
CA GLY A 12 40.50 -1.88 0.07
C GLY A 12 39.62 -3.13 0.08
N MET A 13 40.01 -4.16 0.85
CA MET A 13 39.24 -5.40 0.96
C MET A 13 37.98 -5.25 1.82
N LEU A 14 37.97 -4.32 2.79
CA LEU A 14 36.79 -4.00 3.60
C LEU A 14 35.71 -3.26 2.81
N ILE A 15 36.09 -2.41 1.84
CA ILE A 15 35.15 -1.64 1.02
C ILE A 15 34.50 -2.51 -0.07
N VAL A 16 35.19 -3.54 -0.56
CA VAL A 16 34.62 -4.48 -1.55
C VAL A 16 33.70 -5.52 -0.90
N LEU A 17 33.86 -5.81 0.40
CA LEU A 17 32.96 -6.72 1.14
C LEU A 17 31.63 -6.08 1.59
N LEU A 18 31.49 -4.76 1.43
CA LEU A 18 30.29 -3.99 1.84
C LEU A 18 29.30 -3.73 0.69
N LEU A 19 29.58 -4.23 -0.52
CA LEU A 19 28.67 -4.21 -1.68
C LEU A 19 27.86 -5.50 -1.81
N ILE A 20 27.37 -6.03 -0.68
CA ILE A 20 26.39 -7.12 -0.74
C ILE A 20 25.04 -6.47 -1.10
N PRO A 21 24.44 -6.76 -2.26
CA PRO A 21 23.08 -6.31 -2.53
C PRO A 21 22.18 -6.90 -1.46
N LEU A 22 21.58 -6.04 -0.63
CA LEU A 22 20.57 -6.45 0.32
C LEU A 22 19.43 -7.08 -0.47
N ALA A 23 19.26 -8.39 -0.33
CA ALA A 23 18.10 -9.08 -0.88
C ALA A 23 16.86 -8.52 -0.17
N VAL A 24 16.03 -7.82 -0.94
CA VAL A 24 14.73 -7.35 -0.47
C VAL A 24 13.76 -8.55 -0.51
N SER A 25 12.88 -8.64 0.48
CA SER A 25 11.98 -9.76 0.70
C SER A 25 10.56 -9.23 0.87
N ALA A 26 9.65 -9.77 0.05
CA ALA A 26 8.18 -9.76 0.18
C ALA A 26 7.50 -8.38 0.36
N GLY A 27 6.77 -7.91 -0.66
CA GLY A 27 6.02 -6.65 -0.66
C GLY A 27 6.88 -5.40 -0.86
N ASP A 28 7.90 -5.46 -1.73
CA ASP A 28 8.96 -4.43 -1.79
C ASP A 28 8.46 -3.08 -2.30
N GLN A 29 7.43 -3.09 -3.16
CA GLN A 29 6.94 -1.90 -3.83
C GLN A 29 5.44 -1.97 -4.12
N THR A 30 4.69 -0.95 -3.68
CA THR A 30 3.32 -0.70 -4.14
C THR A 30 3.37 0.04 -5.46
N ILE A 31 2.70 -0.52 -6.47
CA ILE A 31 2.57 0.05 -7.81
C ILE A 31 1.19 0.67 -7.94
N SER A 32 1.17 1.97 -8.28
CA SER A 32 -0.06 2.72 -8.50
C SER A 32 0.16 3.76 -9.59
N ILE A 33 -0.88 3.95 -10.41
CA ILE A 33 -1.00 5.02 -11.41
C ILE A 33 -2.06 6.05 -11.02
N ASN A 34 -2.57 5.97 -9.79
CA ASN A 34 -3.64 6.83 -9.31
C ASN A 34 -3.13 8.27 -9.14
N GLY A 35 -3.92 9.22 -9.61
CA GLY A 35 -3.73 10.64 -9.39
C GLY A 35 -4.53 11.16 -8.20
N ASP A 36 -4.82 12.45 -8.27
CA ASP A 36 -5.63 13.16 -7.28
C ASP A 36 -7.14 13.10 -7.60
N GLY A 37 -7.95 13.24 -6.56
CA GLY A 37 -9.42 13.25 -6.63
C GLY A 37 -10.07 11.89 -6.43
N ASN A 38 -11.39 11.89 -6.23
CA ASN A 38 -12.20 10.69 -5.96
C ASN A 38 -13.58 10.82 -6.63
N ALA A 39 -13.64 10.65 -7.95
CA ALA A 39 -14.90 10.57 -8.68
C ALA A 39 -15.55 9.19 -8.48
N VAL A 40 -16.83 9.15 -8.15
CA VAL A 40 -17.57 7.90 -8.00
C VAL A 40 -18.04 7.39 -9.36
N TRP A 41 -17.66 6.16 -9.68
CA TRP A 41 -18.14 5.39 -10.83
C TRP A 41 -18.91 4.17 -10.36
N PHE A 42 -19.81 3.66 -11.20
CA PHE A 42 -20.64 2.52 -10.85
C PHE A 42 -20.84 1.58 -12.03
N VAL A 43 -21.00 0.30 -11.71
CA VAL A 43 -21.32 -0.75 -12.69
C VAL A 43 -22.84 -0.83 -12.82
N SER A 44 -23.35 -0.68 -14.04
CA SER A 44 -24.77 -0.80 -14.34
C SER A 44 -25.02 -1.67 -15.55
N GLY A 45 -26.17 -2.35 -15.58
CA GLY A 45 -26.56 -3.24 -16.67
C GLY A 45 -25.93 -4.62 -16.51
N GLU A 46 -24.62 -4.72 -16.77
CA GLU A 46 -23.89 -5.99 -16.84
C GLU A 46 -22.74 -6.06 -15.84
N GLN A 47 -22.39 -7.28 -15.40
CA GLN A 47 -21.13 -7.49 -14.67
C GLN A 47 -19.95 -7.10 -15.55
N THR A 48 -19.04 -6.31 -14.99
CA THR A 48 -18.04 -5.62 -15.79
C THR A 48 -16.66 -5.79 -15.18
N LEU A 49 -15.68 -6.14 -16.02
CA LEU A 49 -14.27 -6.14 -15.67
C LEU A 49 -13.74 -4.73 -15.82
N ILE A 50 -13.26 -4.17 -14.72
CA ILE A 50 -12.52 -2.92 -14.69
C ILE A 50 -11.08 -3.24 -14.38
N MET A 51 -10.16 -2.84 -15.26
CA MET A 51 -8.74 -3.13 -15.10
C MET A 51 -7.87 -1.96 -15.50
N ASN A 52 -6.72 -1.84 -14.84
CA ASN A 52 -5.69 -0.88 -15.18
C ASN A 52 -4.50 -1.58 -15.84
N GLY A 53 -3.95 -0.97 -16.88
CA GLY A 53 -2.69 -1.37 -17.51
C GLY A 53 -1.49 -0.69 -16.86
N PHE A 54 -0.45 -1.48 -16.61
CA PHE A 54 0.79 -1.04 -15.98
C PHE A 54 2.00 -1.54 -16.78
N ASP A 55 2.97 -0.65 -16.96
CA ASP A 55 4.29 -0.99 -17.48
C ASP A 55 5.27 -1.12 -16.31
N LEU A 56 5.61 -2.36 -15.94
CA LEU A 56 6.48 -2.65 -14.80
C LEU A 56 7.87 -2.01 -14.91
N ALA A 57 8.41 -1.86 -16.12
CA ALA A 57 9.72 -1.24 -16.31
C ALA A 57 9.70 0.26 -15.97
N SER A 58 8.57 0.94 -16.20
CA SER A 58 8.41 2.35 -15.83
C SER A 58 8.47 2.59 -14.32
N PHE A 59 8.25 1.54 -13.53
CA PHE A 59 8.34 1.55 -12.06
C PHE A 59 9.65 0.97 -11.52
N GLY A 60 10.60 0.61 -12.39
CA GLY A 60 11.88 0.02 -11.99
C GLY A 60 11.78 -1.42 -11.48
N VAL A 61 10.69 -2.13 -11.80
CA VAL A 61 10.49 -3.52 -11.39
C VAL A 61 11.25 -4.44 -12.33
N ALA A 62 12.16 -5.26 -11.78
CA ALA A 62 12.87 -6.30 -12.52
C ALA A 62 12.00 -7.54 -12.72
N LEU A 63 12.16 -8.23 -13.85
CA LEU A 63 11.45 -9.46 -14.18
C LEU A 63 12.37 -10.69 -14.05
N PRO A 64 11.84 -11.87 -13.68
CA PRO A 64 10.45 -12.12 -13.27
C PRO A 64 10.10 -11.45 -11.94
N ALA A 65 8.83 -11.11 -11.77
CA ALA A 65 8.31 -10.51 -10.54
C ALA A 65 7.10 -11.28 -10.02
N TYR A 66 6.71 -11.02 -8.78
CA TYR A 66 5.58 -11.67 -8.13
C TYR A 66 4.60 -10.64 -7.61
N ILE A 67 3.33 -10.78 -7.97
CA ILE A 67 2.22 -9.96 -7.47
C ILE A 67 1.39 -10.80 -6.51
N ASP A 68 1.30 -10.39 -5.27
CA ASP A 68 0.59 -11.11 -4.21
C ASP A 68 -0.63 -10.35 -3.70
N ARG A 69 -0.72 -9.04 -3.94
CA ARG A 69 -1.86 -8.21 -3.52
C ARG A 69 -2.32 -7.24 -4.58
N VAL A 70 -3.63 -7.03 -4.64
CA VAL A 70 -4.29 -6.08 -5.55
C VAL A 70 -5.35 -5.31 -4.78
N SER A 71 -5.37 -3.99 -4.90
CA SER A 71 -6.29 -3.11 -4.19
C SER A 71 -7.19 -2.33 -5.13
N ILE A 72 -8.40 -2.00 -4.65
CA ILE A 72 -9.36 -1.10 -5.29
C ILE A 72 -9.96 -0.16 -4.24
N ALA A 73 -10.15 1.12 -4.61
CA ALA A 73 -10.91 2.05 -3.78
C ALA A 73 -12.42 1.92 -4.05
N VAL A 74 -13.17 1.57 -3.02
CA VAL A 74 -14.59 1.23 -3.03
C VAL A 74 -15.40 2.35 -2.40
N ASP A 75 -16.43 2.81 -3.10
CA ASP A 75 -17.41 3.75 -2.57
C ASP A 75 -18.58 3.00 -1.92
N THR A 76 -19.21 2.10 -2.67
CA THR A 76 -20.36 1.32 -2.20
C THR A 76 -20.20 -0.13 -2.69
N PRO A 77 -19.98 -1.10 -1.78
CA PRO A 77 -19.86 -2.50 -2.14
C PRO A 77 -21.20 -3.14 -2.48
N VAL A 78 -21.18 -4.38 -2.98
CA VAL A 78 -22.36 -5.26 -3.12
C VAL A 78 -22.11 -6.53 -2.31
N PRO A 79 -22.37 -6.52 -0.99
CA PRO A 79 -22.05 -7.64 -0.11
C PRO A 79 -22.70 -8.95 -0.53
N GLY A 80 -21.97 -10.05 -0.42
CA GLY A 80 -22.46 -11.40 -0.75
C GLY A 80 -22.45 -11.72 -2.25
N SER A 81 -21.93 -10.82 -3.08
CA SER A 81 -21.64 -11.07 -4.49
C SER A 81 -20.14 -11.30 -4.67
N PRO A 82 -19.70 -12.51 -5.08
CA PRO A 82 -18.27 -12.76 -5.29
C PRO A 82 -17.73 -11.89 -6.43
N ILE A 83 -16.51 -11.41 -6.25
CA ILE A 83 -15.74 -10.61 -7.20
C ILE A 83 -14.50 -11.41 -7.58
N GLU A 84 -14.25 -11.56 -8.88
CA GLU A 84 -12.99 -12.13 -9.35
C GLU A 84 -11.95 -11.02 -9.47
N VAL A 85 -10.80 -11.20 -8.82
CA VAL A 85 -9.63 -10.36 -8.97
C VAL A 85 -8.67 -11.05 -9.91
N VAL A 86 -8.23 -10.35 -10.94
CA VAL A 86 -7.49 -10.92 -12.05
C VAL A 86 -6.21 -10.15 -12.33
N ILE A 87 -5.18 -10.88 -12.71
CA ILE A 87 -3.90 -10.37 -13.19
C ILE A 87 -3.65 -11.01 -14.55
N TYR A 88 -3.54 -10.19 -15.58
CA TYR A 88 -3.05 -10.60 -16.90
C TYR A 88 -1.66 -10.05 -17.14
N GLU A 89 -0.90 -10.73 -17.98
CA GLU A 89 0.37 -10.26 -18.49
C GLU A 89 0.34 -10.23 -20.02
N ASP A 90 1.00 -9.24 -20.61
CA ASP A 90 0.98 -8.98 -22.04
C ASP A 90 2.40 -8.72 -22.54
N ALA A 91 2.78 -9.40 -23.62
CA ALA A 91 4.08 -9.25 -24.27
C ALA A 91 4.17 -7.97 -25.11
N ASN A 92 3.03 -7.47 -25.62
CA ASN A 92 2.97 -6.37 -26.58
C ASN A 92 2.81 -5.00 -25.87
N GLY A 93 2.20 -4.99 -24.68
CA GLY A 93 1.94 -3.79 -23.89
C GLY A 93 0.92 -2.83 -24.51
N GLY A 94 0.08 -3.35 -25.40
CA GLY A 94 -0.86 -2.60 -26.22
C GLY A 94 -2.28 -2.71 -25.71
N SER A 95 -3.12 -3.45 -26.43
CA SER A 95 -4.48 -3.79 -26.01
C SER A 95 -4.43 -5.04 -25.13
N PRO A 96 -5.26 -5.17 -24.08
CA PRO A 96 -5.35 -6.39 -23.28
C PRO A 96 -6.04 -7.56 -24.00
N SER A 97 -6.49 -7.40 -25.24
CA SER A 97 -7.22 -8.43 -26.00
C SER A 97 -6.48 -9.76 -26.12
N ASP A 98 -5.15 -9.72 -26.22
CA ASP A 98 -4.25 -10.87 -26.33
C ASP A 98 -3.46 -11.13 -25.04
N ALA A 99 -3.81 -10.44 -23.95
CA ALA A 99 -3.17 -10.65 -22.66
C ALA A 99 -3.52 -12.04 -22.09
N ARG A 100 -2.53 -12.68 -21.49
CA ARG A 100 -2.66 -14.01 -20.89
C ARG A 100 -3.01 -13.87 -19.41
N LEU A 101 -4.01 -14.62 -18.94
CA LEU A 101 -4.32 -14.67 -17.51
C LEU A 101 -3.15 -15.31 -16.74
N ALA A 102 -2.50 -14.54 -15.86
CA ALA A 102 -1.41 -14.99 -15.02
C ALA A 102 -1.91 -15.51 -13.66
N GLY A 103 -2.96 -14.90 -13.11
CA GLY A 103 -3.55 -15.34 -11.85
C GLY A 103 -4.94 -14.78 -11.61
N ARG A 104 -5.71 -15.49 -10.80
CA ARG A 104 -7.03 -15.04 -10.31
C ARG A 104 -7.31 -15.50 -8.89
N THR A 105 -8.14 -14.75 -8.17
CA THR A 105 -8.69 -15.15 -6.88
C THR A 105 -10.10 -14.58 -6.71
N SER A 106 -10.94 -15.26 -5.92
CA SER A 106 -12.32 -14.84 -5.65
C SER A 106 -12.41 -14.22 -4.26
N VAL A 107 -13.07 -13.08 -4.14
CA VAL A 107 -13.21 -12.32 -2.88
C VAL A 107 -14.64 -11.80 -2.69
N ASP A 108 -14.98 -11.45 -1.46
CA ASP A 108 -16.21 -10.72 -1.12
C ASP A 108 -15.83 -9.38 -0.49
N ILE A 109 -16.35 -8.29 -1.04
CA ILE A 109 -16.10 -6.93 -0.55
C ILE A 109 -17.35 -6.47 0.19
N GLN A 110 -17.22 -6.27 1.50
CA GLN A 110 -18.37 -5.99 2.37
C GLN A 110 -18.45 -4.52 2.83
N GLN A 111 -17.38 -3.75 2.64
CA GLN A 111 -17.24 -2.40 3.18
C GLN A 111 -16.70 -1.43 2.12
N SER A 112 -17.00 -0.14 2.31
CA SER A 112 -16.40 0.95 1.55
C SER A 112 -15.00 1.28 2.07
N GLY A 113 -14.23 2.05 1.30
CA GLY A 113 -12.82 2.31 1.55
C GLY A 113 -11.92 1.53 0.60
N VAL A 114 -10.63 1.41 0.92
CA VAL A 114 -9.74 0.60 0.10
C VAL A 114 -9.86 -0.86 0.50
N PHE A 115 -10.23 -1.70 -0.46
CA PHE A 115 -10.19 -3.14 -0.33
C PHE A 115 -8.91 -3.69 -0.97
N THR A 116 -8.25 -4.66 -0.34
CA THR A 116 -7.08 -5.36 -0.89
C THR A 116 -7.33 -6.86 -0.91
N ALA A 117 -7.32 -7.44 -2.11
CA ALA A 117 -7.30 -8.87 -2.32
C ALA A 117 -5.87 -9.41 -2.15
N VAL A 118 -5.75 -10.53 -1.44
CA VAL A 118 -4.50 -11.27 -1.29
C VAL A 118 -4.63 -12.58 -2.07
N PHE A 119 -3.66 -12.85 -2.95
CA PHE A 119 -3.61 -14.10 -3.69
C PHE A 119 -3.10 -15.23 -2.78
N PRO A 120 -3.72 -16.43 -2.80
CA PRO A 120 -3.27 -17.55 -1.98
C PRO A 120 -1.81 -17.98 -2.25
N ALA A 121 -1.35 -17.75 -3.48
CA ALA A 121 0.05 -17.89 -3.88
C ALA A 121 0.43 -16.64 -4.70
N PRO A 122 1.64 -16.08 -4.52
CA PRO A 122 2.10 -14.97 -5.35
C PRO A 122 2.05 -15.31 -6.84
N VAL A 123 1.47 -14.42 -7.62
CA VAL A 123 1.31 -14.57 -9.07
C VAL A 123 2.61 -14.18 -9.76
N LEU A 124 3.26 -15.17 -10.36
CA LEU A 124 4.45 -14.95 -11.21
C LEU A 124 4.06 -14.20 -12.48
N VAL A 125 4.70 -13.06 -12.70
CA VAL A 125 4.65 -12.30 -13.94
C VAL A 125 6.02 -12.25 -14.60
N THR A 126 6.04 -12.52 -15.90
CA THR A 126 7.24 -12.63 -16.74
C THR A 126 7.27 -11.59 -17.85
N GLN A 127 6.14 -10.94 -18.11
CA GLN A 127 6.05 -9.86 -19.08
C GLN A 127 6.11 -8.48 -18.43
N ARG A 128 6.50 -7.50 -19.23
CA ARG A 128 6.64 -6.09 -18.82
C ARG A 128 5.30 -5.42 -18.60
N ALA A 129 4.31 -5.68 -19.46
CA ALA A 129 2.98 -5.12 -19.32
C ALA A 129 2.10 -6.06 -18.52
N VAL A 130 1.40 -5.52 -17.52
CA VAL A 130 0.44 -6.24 -16.70
C VAL A 130 -0.88 -5.49 -16.65
N TRP A 131 -1.98 -6.24 -16.65
CA TRP A 131 -3.32 -5.71 -16.49
C TRP A 131 -3.92 -6.27 -15.21
N VAL A 132 -4.28 -5.37 -14.30
CA VAL A 132 -4.78 -5.75 -12.98
C VAL A 132 -6.18 -5.22 -12.81
N GLY A 133 -7.13 -6.09 -12.45
CA GLY A 133 -8.54 -5.71 -12.45
C GLY A 133 -9.44 -6.52 -11.54
N PHE A 134 -10.68 -6.06 -11.47
CA PHE A 134 -11.77 -6.63 -10.69
C PHE A 134 -12.97 -6.85 -11.60
N TYR A 135 -13.54 -8.06 -11.57
CA TYR A 135 -14.80 -8.37 -12.23
C TYR A 135 -15.96 -8.06 -11.28
N LEU A 136 -16.53 -6.88 -11.46
CA LEU A 136 -17.40 -6.24 -10.48
C LEU A 136 -18.89 -6.54 -10.76
N PRO A 137 -19.70 -6.78 -9.72
CA PRO A 137 -21.13 -6.98 -9.87
C PRO A 137 -21.86 -5.68 -10.21
N VAL A 138 -23.06 -5.82 -10.77
CA VAL A 138 -23.97 -4.71 -10.99
C VAL A 138 -24.29 -4.01 -9.66
N ASN A 139 -24.39 -2.68 -9.70
CA ASN A 139 -24.55 -1.77 -8.57
C ASN A 139 -23.31 -1.54 -7.71
N PHE A 140 -22.17 -2.17 -8.00
CA PHE A 140 -20.91 -1.86 -7.34
C PHE A 140 -20.46 -0.43 -7.68
N ARG A 141 -20.01 0.33 -6.68
CA ARG A 141 -19.46 1.68 -6.85
C ARG A 141 -18.01 1.75 -6.40
N PHE A 142 -17.16 2.31 -7.24
CA PHE A 142 -15.72 2.45 -7.01
C PHE A 142 -15.26 3.88 -7.26
N LEU A 143 -14.07 4.22 -6.77
CA LEU A 143 -13.48 5.54 -6.94
C LEU A 143 -12.49 5.54 -8.12
N ALA A 144 -12.50 6.64 -8.86
CA ALA A 144 -11.57 6.95 -9.92
C ALA A 144 -10.94 8.34 -9.70
N ASP A 145 -9.84 8.61 -10.38
CA ASP A 145 -9.25 9.95 -10.41
C ASP A 145 -10.20 10.94 -11.10
N THR A 146 -10.10 12.22 -10.73
CA THR A 146 -10.90 13.28 -11.36
C THR A 146 -10.26 13.90 -12.59
N ALA A 147 -9.01 13.54 -12.87
CA ALA A 147 -8.23 14.08 -13.99
C ALA A 147 -7.18 13.06 -14.46
N GLY A 148 -6.71 13.24 -15.70
CA GLY A 148 -5.68 12.41 -16.31
C GLY A 148 -6.22 11.54 -17.44
N THR A 149 -5.33 10.84 -18.13
CA THR A 149 -5.72 9.97 -19.23
C THR A 149 -6.34 8.67 -18.72
N SER A 150 -7.52 8.32 -19.21
CA SER A 150 -8.21 7.06 -18.88
C SER A 150 -7.87 5.92 -19.85
N VAL A 151 -6.96 6.13 -20.81
CA VAL A 151 -6.48 5.10 -21.75
C VAL A 151 -5.86 3.88 -21.07
N LEU A 152 -5.47 4.02 -19.80
CA LEU A 152 -4.91 2.92 -19.01
C LEU A 152 -5.99 2.14 -18.25
N THR A 153 -7.23 2.63 -18.18
CA THR A 153 -8.35 1.90 -17.57
C THR A 153 -9.20 1.29 -18.67
N TYR A 154 -9.30 -0.03 -18.68
CA TYR A 154 -10.11 -0.78 -19.62
C TYR A 154 -11.37 -1.33 -18.96
N TRP A 155 -12.43 -1.38 -19.76
CA TRP A 155 -13.70 -1.98 -19.41
C TRP A 155 -13.94 -3.18 -20.32
N ALA A 156 -14.46 -4.27 -19.75
CA ALA A 156 -14.90 -5.41 -20.51
C ALA A 156 -16.20 -6.01 -19.96
N TRP A 157 -17.16 -6.30 -20.83
CA TRP A 157 -18.42 -6.94 -20.46
C TRP A 157 -19.04 -7.70 -21.64
N THR A 158 -20.05 -8.52 -21.35
CA THR A 158 -20.89 -9.20 -22.35
C THR A 158 -22.35 -9.04 -21.96
N GLY A 159 -23.21 -8.73 -22.92
CA GLY A 159 -24.64 -8.52 -22.66
C GLY A 159 -25.34 -9.81 -22.25
N GLY A 160 -26.07 -9.79 -21.12
CA GLY A 160 -26.87 -10.90 -20.64
C GLY A 160 -26.08 -12.14 -20.16
N SER A 161 -24.75 -12.09 -20.09
CA SER A 161 -23.91 -13.19 -19.63
C SER A 161 -22.56 -12.73 -19.09
N THR A 162 -21.78 -13.67 -18.54
CA THR A 162 -20.35 -13.46 -18.31
C THR A 162 -19.55 -13.82 -19.57
N PHE A 163 -18.27 -13.44 -19.60
CA PHE A 163 -17.30 -13.90 -20.60
C PHE A 163 -16.18 -14.70 -19.95
N ASP A 164 -15.38 -15.40 -20.75
CA ASP A 164 -14.29 -16.23 -20.24
C ASP A 164 -13.09 -15.35 -19.84
N LEU A 165 -12.83 -15.25 -18.54
CA LEU A 165 -11.66 -14.54 -18.01
C LEU A 165 -10.32 -15.17 -18.41
N ASN A 166 -10.28 -16.39 -18.97
CA ASN A 166 -9.06 -16.93 -19.56
C ASN A 166 -8.80 -16.42 -20.99
N ASN A 167 -9.80 -15.77 -21.60
CA ASN A 167 -9.76 -15.27 -22.96
C ASN A 167 -10.47 -13.91 -23.03
N LEU A 168 -9.76 -12.81 -22.74
CA LEU A 168 -10.33 -11.46 -22.73
C LEU A 168 -10.98 -11.05 -24.06
N ALA A 169 -10.47 -11.54 -25.19
CA ALA A 169 -11.07 -11.31 -26.50
C ALA A 169 -12.47 -11.93 -26.65
N SER A 170 -12.90 -12.81 -25.74
CA SER A 170 -14.28 -13.34 -25.71
C SER A 170 -15.31 -12.35 -25.19
N ALA A 171 -14.89 -11.22 -24.59
CA ALA A 171 -15.80 -10.18 -24.14
C ALA A 171 -16.52 -9.53 -25.34
N GLY A 172 -17.84 -9.39 -25.25
CA GLY A 172 -18.63 -8.71 -26.28
C GLY A 172 -18.25 -7.24 -26.46
N VAL A 173 -17.80 -6.59 -25.38
CA VAL A 173 -17.20 -5.25 -25.40
C VAL A 173 -15.89 -5.30 -24.62
N LEU A 174 -14.81 -4.75 -25.21
CA LEU A 174 -13.51 -4.54 -24.58
C LEU A 174 -12.89 -3.27 -25.14
N GLY A 175 -12.47 -2.34 -24.28
CA GLY A 175 -11.79 -1.13 -24.73
C GLY A 175 -11.42 -0.17 -23.61
N PRO A 176 -10.71 0.94 -23.95
CA PRO A 176 -10.32 1.95 -23.00
C PRO A 176 -11.51 2.80 -22.55
N ALA A 177 -11.40 3.38 -21.35
CA ALA A 177 -12.39 4.28 -20.76
C ALA A 177 -12.19 5.75 -21.14
N ASP A 178 -11.75 6.04 -22.36
CA ASP A 178 -11.42 7.39 -22.88
C ASP A 178 -12.53 8.01 -23.74
N GLY A 179 -13.71 7.39 -23.75
CA GLY A 179 -14.85 7.81 -24.55
C GLY A 179 -14.84 7.25 -25.98
N THR A 180 -13.82 6.50 -26.38
CA THR A 180 -13.78 5.87 -27.71
C THR A 180 -14.58 4.56 -27.74
N ALA A 181 -15.03 4.17 -28.94
CA ALA A 181 -15.65 2.87 -29.17
C ALA A 181 -14.62 1.73 -28.92
N PRO A 182 -15.06 0.54 -28.50
CA PRO A 182 -16.45 0.11 -28.34
C PRO A 182 -17.07 0.48 -26.97
N VAL A 183 -16.26 0.94 -26.01
CA VAL A 183 -16.71 1.20 -24.64
C VAL A 183 -17.56 2.46 -24.53
N ASN A 184 -17.20 3.54 -25.23
CA ASN A 184 -17.93 4.83 -25.23
C ASN A 184 -18.17 5.43 -23.84
N ILE A 185 -17.38 5.04 -22.84
CA ILE A 185 -17.36 5.59 -21.49
C ILE A 185 -16.11 6.44 -21.37
N ASN A 186 -16.25 7.71 -20.98
CA ASN A 186 -15.12 8.58 -20.67
C ASN A 186 -15.03 8.81 -19.16
N MET A 187 -14.04 8.19 -18.51
CA MET A 187 -13.80 8.36 -17.09
C MET A 187 -13.11 9.67 -16.70
N ASN A 188 -12.49 10.37 -17.66
CA ASN A 188 -11.63 11.54 -17.43
C ASN A 188 -10.50 11.31 -16.39
N GLY A 189 -10.19 10.05 -16.09
CA GLY A 189 -9.29 9.61 -15.04
C GLY A 189 -9.20 8.08 -15.00
N LYS A 190 -8.42 7.54 -14.07
CA LYS A 190 -8.21 6.09 -13.97
C LYS A 190 -8.99 5.51 -12.80
N ALA A 191 -9.44 4.26 -12.92
CA ALA A 191 -9.93 3.53 -11.75
C ALA A 191 -8.82 3.48 -10.69
N ARG A 192 -9.15 3.66 -9.39
CA ARG A 192 -8.15 3.65 -8.32
C ARG A 192 -7.78 2.22 -7.95
N ILE A 193 -6.97 1.59 -8.79
CA ILE A 193 -6.47 0.22 -8.65
C ILE A 193 -4.94 0.27 -8.45
N SER A 194 -4.43 -0.48 -7.48
CA SER A 194 -3.00 -0.63 -7.21
C SER A 194 -2.68 -2.10 -6.94
N PHE A 195 -1.40 -2.46 -6.94
CA PHE A 195 -0.96 -3.79 -6.54
C PHE A 195 0.41 -3.73 -5.87
N GLU A 196 0.77 -4.80 -5.17
CA GLU A 196 2.10 -4.97 -4.58
C GLU A 196 2.92 -5.94 -5.41
N VAL A 197 4.20 -5.62 -5.58
CA VAL A 197 5.14 -6.45 -6.35
C VAL A 197 6.40 -6.74 -5.54
N SER A 198 6.94 -7.94 -5.74
CA SER A 198 8.17 -8.39 -5.10
C SER A 198 9.09 -9.14 -6.07
N ALA A 199 10.39 -9.16 -5.76
CA ALA A 199 11.39 -9.84 -6.58
C ALA A 199 11.54 -11.35 -6.28
N SER A 200 10.83 -11.88 -5.29
CA SER A 200 11.03 -13.25 -4.77
C SER A 200 9.72 -14.05 -4.71
N PRO A 201 9.70 -15.33 -5.14
CA PRO A 201 8.54 -16.21 -4.97
C PRO A 201 8.27 -16.52 -3.49
N ASN A 202 9.32 -16.44 -2.66
CA ASN A 202 9.25 -16.59 -1.22
C ASN A 202 8.88 -15.28 -0.54
N ALA A 203 8.34 -14.31 -1.30
CA ALA A 203 7.40 -13.39 -0.72
C ALA A 203 6.25 -14.21 -0.16
N THR A 204 6.40 -14.67 1.08
CA THR A 204 5.39 -15.47 1.77
C THR A 204 4.06 -14.74 1.57
N PRO A 205 3.03 -15.35 0.92
CA PRO A 205 1.69 -14.77 0.93
C PRO A 205 1.40 -14.62 2.42
N GLY A 206 1.39 -13.37 2.90
CA GLY A 206 1.77 -13.08 4.27
C GLY A 206 1.19 -14.13 5.20
N THR A 207 2.06 -14.97 5.80
CA THR A 207 1.69 -15.86 6.91
C THR A 207 0.66 -15.09 7.70
N PRO A 208 -0.60 -15.55 7.91
CA PRO A 208 -1.69 -14.71 8.39
C PRO A 208 -1.12 -13.86 9.51
N VAL A 209 -0.88 -12.58 9.20
CA VAL A 209 -0.02 -11.76 10.05
C VAL A 209 -0.74 -11.82 11.38
N PRO A 210 -0.09 -12.28 12.47
CA PRO A 210 -0.75 -12.34 13.75
C PRO A 210 -1.36 -10.96 13.93
N VAL A 211 -2.71 -10.93 14.05
CA VAL A 211 -3.52 -9.72 14.25
C VAL A 211 -2.63 -8.70 14.91
N VAL A 212 -2.27 -7.59 14.23
CA VAL A 212 -1.21 -6.69 14.74
C VAL A 212 -1.57 -6.35 16.18
N THR A 213 -0.88 -7.00 17.11
CA THR A 213 -1.25 -6.96 18.52
C THR A 213 -0.36 -5.91 19.16
N GLN A 214 -0.96 -5.15 20.06
CA GLN A 214 -0.18 -4.47 21.07
C GLN A 214 0.55 -5.52 21.93
N GLN A 215 1.86 -5.35 22.11
CA GLN A 215 2.66 -6.15 23.03
C GLN A 215 3.19 -5.26 24.17
N PRO A 216 3.33 -5.77 25.40
CA PRO A 216 4.05 -5.04 26.43
C PRO A 216 5.49 -4.74 25.98
N GLY A 217 5.92 -3.50 26.12
CA GLY A 217 7.32 -3.12 25.89
C GLY A 217 8.25 -3.72 26.96
N PRO A 218 9.57 -3.83 26.68
CA PRO A 218 10.52 -4.35 27.65
C PRO A 218 10.51 -3.55 28.96
N ALA A 219 10.63 -4.26 30.08
CA ALA A 219 10.76 -3.61 31.38
C ALA A 219 12.10 -2.86 31.46
N GLY A 220 12.08 -1.63 31.98
CA GLY A 220 13.29 -0.82 32.14
C GLY A 220 13.76 -0.09 30.88
N SER A 221 12.97 -0.07 29.80
CA SER A 221 13.25 0.79 28.65
C SER A 221 13.39 2.26 29.07
N ASP A 222 14.40 2.93 28.51
CA ASP A 222 14.61 4.36 28.73
C ASP A 222 13.65 5.16 27.86
N LEU A 223 12.66 5.79 28.50
CA LEU A 223 11.69 6.66 27.82
C LEU A 223 12.10 8.14 27.88
N SER A 224 13.24 8.48 28.51
CA SER A 224 13.70 9.86 28.63
C SER A 224 14.13 10.48 27.30
N VAL A 225 14.42 9.64 26.30
CA VAL A 225 14.74 10.02 24.93
C VAL A 225 13.50 10.42 24.12
N LEU A 226 12.30 10.11 24.60
CA LEU A 226 11.06 10.49 23.94
C LEU A 226 10.75 11.97 24.17
N ARG A 227 10.45 12.68 23.09
CA ARG A 227 10.11 14.10 23.12
C ARG A 227 8.75 14.34 22.49
N THR A 228 7.92 15.12 23.17
CA THR A 228 6.62 15.56 22.65
C THR A 228 6.80 16.53 21.48
N PHE A 229 6.02 16.33 20.42
CA PHE A 229 5.95 17.30 19.33
C PHE A 229 5.26 18.60 19.79
N PRO A 230 5.81 19.78 19.48
CA PRO A 230 5.20 21.06 19.87
C PRO A 230 3.75 21.24 19.40
N ASN A 231 3.42 20.78 18.20
CA ASN A 231 2.10 20.94 17.57
C ASN A 231 1.21 19.69 17.67
N CYS A 232 1.71 18.60 18.25
CA CYS A 232 1.00 17.33 18.40
C CYS A 232 1.25 16.79 19.80
N SER A 233 0.61 17.40 20.80
CA SER A 233 0.91 17.16 22.22
C SER A 233 0.70 15.72 22.70
N GLN A 234 -0.08 14.91 21.97
CA GLN A 234 -0.30 13.49 22.24
C GLN A 234 0.66 12.56 21.50
N VAL A 235 1.53 13.10 20.65
CA VAL A 235 2.52 12.33 19.89
C VAL A 235 3.91 12.70 20.38
N LEU A 236 4.71 11.67 20.61
CA LEU A 236 6.12 11.77 20.95
C LEU A 236 6.93 11.05 19.87
N TYR A 237 8.19 11.43 19.74
CA TYR A 237 9.16 10.73 18.92
C TYR A 237 10.44 10.50 19.69
N ASP A 238 11.19 9.45 19.32
CA ASP A 238 12.47 9.16 19.91
C ASP A 238 13.56 10.06 19.33
N THR A 239 14.12 10.93 20.16
CA THR A 239 15.21 11.84 19.77
C THR A 239 16.54 11.13 19.61
N ALA A 240 16.72 9.91 20.16
CA ALA A 240 17.92 9.11 19.93
C ALA A 240 17.94 8.59 18.49
N ASP A 241 16.80 8.30 17.88
CA ASP A 241 16.74 7.94 16.46
C ASP A 241 17.25 9.10 15.58
N GLU A 242 16.82 10.33 15.89
CA GLU A 242 17.28 11.54 15.21
C GLU A 242 18.79 11.76 15.37
N ASN A 243 19.25 11.81 16.62
CA ASN A 243 20.60 12.26 16.98
C ASN A 243 21.68 11.18 16.80
N VAL A 244 21.31 9.91 16.99
CA VAL A 244 22.26 8.78 16.99
C VAL A 244 22.09 7.96 15.71
N THR A 245 20.89 7.46 15.44
CA THR A 245 20.64 6.57 14.28
C THR A 245 20.79 7.33 12.96
N PHE A 246 20.30 8.56 12.89
CA PHE A 246 20.42 9.42 11.71
C PHE A 246 21.51 10.49 11.83
N MET A 247 22.30 10.49 12.91
CA MET A 247 23.41 11.43 13.12
C MET A 247 23.00 12.91 12.92
N ASN A 248 21.78 13.27 13.31
CA ASN A 248 21.21 14.61 13.15
C ASN A 248 21.07 15.08 11.68
N ASP A 249 20.99 14.14 10.72
CA ASP A 249 20.66 14.43 9.30
C ASP A 249 19.14 14.37 9.02
N LEU A 250 18.34 14.00 10.02
CA LEU A 250 16.90 13.86 9.91
C LEU A 250 16.24 14.85 10.87
N ASP A 251 15.27 15.63 10.41
CA ASP A 251 14.38 16.40 11.27
C ASP A 251 12.96 15.81 11.16
N VAL A 252 12.28 15.64 12.29
CA VAL A 252 10.92 15.08 12.34
C VAL A 252 9.92 16.17 12.69
N TYR A 253 8.84 16.26 11.92
CA TYR A 253 7.78 17.23 12.11
C TYR A 253 6.42 16.54 12.24
N CYS A 254 5.53 17.15 13.03
CA CYS A 254 4.16 16.72 13.17
C CYS A 254 3.19 17.91 13.09
N THR A 255 2.07 17.70 12.41
CA THR A 255 0.92 18.61 12.40
C THR A 255 -0.37 17.84 12.63
N ILE A 256 -1.37 18.49 13.23
CA ILE A 256 -2.72 17.93 13.33
C ILE A 256 -3.46 18.24 12.03
N GLN A 257 -4.09 17.22 11.45
CA GLN A 257 -4.91 17.34 10.26
C GLN A 257 -6.40 17.18 10.57
N PRO A 258 -7.28 17.80 9.78
CA PRO A 258 -8.71 17.55 9.87
C PRO A 258 -9.05 16.08 9.63
N SER A 259 -9.96 15.53 10.43
CA SER A 259 -10.34 14.11 10.39
C SER A 259 -10.88 13.63 9.04
N TRP A 260 -11.50 14.52 8.25
CA TRP A 260 -12.04 14.21 6.91
C TRP A 260 -10.96 13.91 5.86
N GLN A 261 -9.69 14.23 6.14
CA GLN A 261 -8.56 13.85 5.28
C GLN A 261 -8.06 12.42 5.54
N SER A 262 -8.57 11.76 6.59
CA SER A 262 -8.21 10.38 6.90
C SER A 262 -8.70 9.44 5.80
N PRO A 263 -7.88 8.47 5.36
CA PRO A 263 -8.40 7.30 4.67
C PRO A 263 -9.42 6.56 5.55
N SER A 264 -10.30 5.77 4.94
CA SER A 264 -11.20 4.86 5.67
C SER A 264 -10.41 3.92 6.57
N SER A 265 -10.90 3.68 7.78
CA SER A 265 -10.26 2.76 8.73
C SER A 265 -10.12 1.35 8.13
N PRO A 266 -9.03 0.62 8.42
CA PRO A 266 -8.92 -0.79 8.06
C PRO A 266 -10.08 -1.61 8.64
N GLN A 267 -10.55 -2.61 7.90
CA GLN A 267 -11.59 -3.52 8.39
C GLN A 267 -11.15 -4.19 9.70
N GLY A 268 -12.07 -4.26 10.67
CA GLY A 268 -11.81 -4.78 12.02
C GLY A 268 -11.33 -3.71 13.00
N TYR A 269 -11.14 -2.47 12.55
CA TYR A 269 -10.61 -1.39 13.38
C TYR A 269 -11.40 -0.09 13.22
N ASP A 270 -11.53 0.62 14.34
CA ASP A 270 -11.99 2.01 14.35
C ASP A 270 -10.80 2.93 14.61
N ARG A 271 -10.60 3.94 13.75
CA ARG A 271 -9.67 5.03 14.03
C ARG A 271 -10.18 5.85 15.22
N ARG A 272 -9.28 6.19 16.15
CA ARG A 272 -9.56 6.99 17.34
C ARG A 272 -8.54 8.12 17.47
N GLY A 273 -8.88 9.13 18.26
CA GLY A 273 -8.04 10.32 18.46
C GLY A 273 -7.91 11.21 17.22
N ASP A 274 -6.92 12.10 17.24
CA ASP A 274 -6.68 13.03 16.15
C ASP A 274 -6.01 12.34 14.95
N LEU A 275 -6.09 12.99 13.80
CA LEU A 275 -5.27 12.66 12.63
C LEU A 275 -4.02 13.51 12.70
N TYR A 276 -2.84 12.88 12.75
CA TYR A 276 -1.56 13.58 12.63
C TYR A 276 -1.02 13.43 11.21
N ASP A 277 -0.15 14.33 10.78
CA ASP A 277 0.67 14.18 9.57
C ASP A 277 2.14 14.35 9.98
N ILE A 278 2.89 13.26 9.80
CA ILE A 278 4.30 13.15 10.14
C ILE A 278 5.12 13.38 8.88
N LEU A 279 6.05 14.32 8.94
CA LEU A 279 6.94 14.66 7.85
C LEU A 279 8.38 14.49 8.31
N PHE A 280 9.18 13.91 7.43
CA PHE A 280 10.62 13.76 7.62
C PHE A 280 11.33 14.73 6.68
N PHE A 281 12.33 15.44 7.19
CA PHE A 281 13.16 16.34 6.40
C PHE A 281 14.62 15.95 6.55
N ARG A 282 15.44 16.16 5.52
CA ARG A 282 16.89 16.14 5.67
C ARG A 282 17.44 17.49 6.08
N SER A 283 18.70 17.48 6.54
CA SER A 283 19.50 18.69 6.66
C SER A 283 19.36 19.58 5.40
N GLY A 284 18.99 20.85 5.61
CA GLY A 284 18.68 21.79 4.53
C GLY A 284 17.20 21.90 4.13
N GLY A 285 16.29 21.20 4.80
CA GLY A 285 14.85 21.40 4.66
C GLY A 285 14.19 20.64 3.50
N ASN A 286 14.87 19.64 2.94
CA ASN A 286 14.29 18.80 1.89
C ASN A 286 13.38 17.73 2.48
N VAL A 287 12.11 17.69 2.05
CA VAL A 287 11.16 16.66 2.47
C VAL A 287 11.60 15.28 1.96
N LEU A 288 11.61 14.30 2.86
CA LEU A 288 11.79 12.88 2.55
C LEU A 288 10.42 12.21 2.39
N SER A 289 9.99 12.08 1.14
CA SER A 289 8.74 11.37 0.78
C SER A 289 8.91 9.85 0.62
N GLY A 290 10.15 9.37 0.54
CA GLY A 290 10.50 7.96 0.39
C GLY A 290 10.48 7.17 1.70
N ARG A 291 10.83 5.87 1.60
CA ARG A 291 11.08 5.02 2.76
C ARG A 291 12.42 5.39 3.40
N LEU A 292 12.44 5.56 4.71
CA LEU A 292 13.65 5.70 5.50
C LEU A 292 14.43 4.39 5.55
N VAL A 293 15.76 4.50 5.55
CA VAL A 293 16.67 3.34 5.67
C VAL A 293 16.53 2.69 7.05
N ASN A 294 16.48 3.52 8.09
CA ASN A 294 16.21 3.12 9.47
C ASN A 294 14.80 3.60 9.91
N THR A 295 14.28 3.09 11.02
CA THR A 295 12.99 3.52 11.57
C THR A 295 13.17 4.74 12.48
N VAL A 296 12.07 5.47 12.68
CA VAL A 296 11.94 6.44 13.77
C VAL A 296 10.78 6.03 14.64
N THR A 297 11.05 5.82 15.91
CA THR A 297 10.05 5.43 16.89
C THR A 297 9.12 6.60 17.18
N HIS A 298 7.82 6.37 17.00
CA HIS A 298 6.77 7.31 17.37
C HIS A 298 5.90 6.68 18.45
N CYS A 299 5.56 7.47 19.46
CA CYS A 299 4.66 7.08 20.51
C CYS A 299 3.42 7.96 20.52
N ILE A 300 2.26 7.38 20.76
CA ILE A 300 1.00 8.08 20.97
C ILE A 300 0.54 7.82 22.40
N ARG A 301 -0.01 8.84 23.04
CA ARG A 301 -0.79 8.70 24.27
C ARG A 301 -2.28 8.54 23.91
N PRO A 302 -2.82 7.31 23.84
CA PRO A 302 -4.23 7.11 23.53
C PRO A 302 -5.12 7.49 24.72
N ALA A 303 -6.43 7.51 24.51
CA ALA A 303 -7.36 7.57 25.63
C ALA A 303 -7.15 6.37 26.56
N ALA A 304 -7.31 6.56 27.88
CA ALA A 304 -7.05 5.50 28.87
C ALA A 304 -7.92 4.24 28.64
N ALA A 305 -9.14 4.41 28.11
CA ALA A 305 -10.04 3.30 27.76
C ALA A 305 -9.53 2.46 26.57
N ASP A 306 -8.78 3.09 25.67
CA ASP A 306 -8.28 2.46 24.44
C ASP A 306 -6.88 1.86 24.63
N LEU A 307 -6.13 2.33 25.63
CA LEU A 307 -4.75 1.94 25.93
C LEU A 307 -4.50 0.42 25.91
N PRO A 308 -5.39 -0.47 26.44
CA PRO A 308 -5.11 -1.91 26.45
C PRO A 308 -5.08 -2.58 25.07
N THR A 309 -5.70 -1.96 24.06
CA THR A 309 -5.92 -2.57 22.74
C THR A 309 -5.48 -1.71 21.57
N ALA A 310 -5.08 -0.46 21.83
CA ALA A 310 -4.73 0.49 20.79
C ALA A 310 -3.46 0.07 20.03
N ILE A 311 -3.50 0.24 18.71
CA ILE A 311 -2.37 0.03 17.80
C ILE A 311 -2.15 1.26 16.93
N ILE A 312 -0.90 1.54 16.57
CA ILE A 312 -0.56 2.67 15.70
C ILE A 312 -0.75 2.27 14.24
N GLY A 313 -1.31 3.18 13.44
CA GLY A 313 -1.32 3.07 11.99
C GLY A 313 -0.65 4.28 11.35
N VAL A 314 0.06 4.05 10.25
CA VAL A 314 0.60 5.11 9.38
C VAL A 314 0.01 4.97 7.99
N ALA A 315 -0.52 6.05 7.44
CA ALA A 315 -1.12 6.11 6.13
C ALA A 315 -0.26 6.88 5.13
N TRP A 316 0.17 6.19 4.08
CA TRP A 316 1.00 6.73 3.01
C TRP A 316 0.53 6.20 1.64
N GLY A 317 1.07 6.75 0.55
CA GLY A 317 0.69 6.39 -0.81
C GLY A 317 -0.36 7.32 -1.43
N LEU A 318 -0.78 7.00 -2.65
CA LEU A 318 -1.80 7.74 -3.42
C LEU A 318 -2.79 6.73 -4.04
N PRO A 319 -4.04 6.59 -3.52
CA PRO A 319 -4.54 7.19 -2.28
C PRO A 319 -3.75 6.71 -1.07
N ARG A 320 -3.73 7.51 0.00
CA ARG A 320 -3.15 7.06 1.27
C ARG A 320 -3.92 5.84 1.79
N GLN A 321 -3.21 4.80 2.20
CA GLN A 321 -3.77 3.59 2.81
C GLN A 321 -3.15 3.39 4.19
N TRP A 322 -3.93 2.94 5.16
CA TRP A 322 -3.43 2.67 6.51
C TRP A 322 -2.64 1.37 6.56
N HIS A 323 -1.41 1.46 7.06
CA HIS A 323 -0.56 0.32 7.39
C HIS A 323 -0.46 0.26 8.92
N LEU A 324 -1.11 -0.73 9.52
CA LEU A 324 -1.06 -0.95 10.97
C LEU A 324 0.33 -1.45 11.36
N GLN A 325 0.90 -0.85 12.40
CA GLN A 325 2.28 -1.10 12.80
C GLN A 325 2.33 -2.01 14.04
N PRO A 326 3.29 -2.94 14.12
CA PRO A 326 3.62 -3.61 15.37
C PRO A 326 3.80 -2.58 16.48
N THR A 327 2.97 -2.69 17.51
CA THR A 327 2.85 -1.66 18.53
C THR A 327 3.28 -2.22 19.89
N GLN A 328 4.12 -1.48 20.59
CA GLN A 328 4.53 -1.79 21.95
C GLN A 328 3.88 -0.83 22.95
N ARG A 329 3.49 -1.32 24.13
CA ARG A 329 2.95 -0.48 25.20
C ARG A 329 4.00 -0.20 26.28
N PHE A 330 4.20 1.07 26.59
CA PHE A 330 5.07 1.56 27.65
C PHE A 330 4.29 2.50 28.58
N GLY A 331 3.84 2.00 29.74
CA GLY A 331 3.03 2.81 30.66
C GLY A 331 1.72 3.28 30.01
N ASP A 332 1.56 4.61 29.88
CA ASP A 332 0.42 5.27 29.23
C ASP A 332 0.64 5.53 27.72
N LEU A 333 1.74 5.06 27.15
CA LEU A 333 2.09 5.23 25.75
C LEU A 333 1.94 3.91 24.97
N ILE A 334 1.59 4.05 23.70
CA ILE A 334 1.81 3.02 22.68
C ILE A 334 2.85 3.54 21.69
N CYS A 335 3.77 2.71 21.24
CA CYS A 335 4.90 3.10 20.40
C CYS A 335 5.04 2.15 19.20
N ALA A 336 5.45 2.69 18.06
CA ALA A 336 5.70 1.95 16.84
C ALA A 336 6.83 2.55 16.02
N ASP A 337 7.53 1.68 15.30
CA ASP A 337 8.61 2.02 14.38
C ASP A 337 8.07 2.51 13.04
N ILE A 338 8.31 3.77 12.68
CA ILE A 338 7.80 4.36 11.44
C ILE A 338 8.94 4.54 10.42
N ARG A 339 8.70 4.13 9.17
CA ARG A 339 9.67 4.28 8.06
C ARG A 339 9.26 5.26 6.98
N ARG A 340 8.05 5.80 7.02
CA ARG A 340 7.52 6.69 6.00
C ARG A 340 6.72 7.80 6.65
N GLY A 341 6.90 9.03 6.13
CA GLY A 341 6.02 10.13 6.48
C GLY A 341 4.61 9.88 5.94
N GLY A 342 3.63 10.54 6.53
CA GLY A 342 2.22 10.39 6.17
C GLY A 342 1.30 10.60 7.36
N ASN A 343 0.04 10.22 7.20
CA ASN A 343 -0.91 10.34 8.30
C ASN A 343 -0.60 9.35 9.41
N LEU A 344 -0.61 9.78 10.66
CA LEU A 344 -0.43 8.93 11.83
C LEU A 344 -1.68 9.01 12.70
N SER A 345 -2.16 7.88 13.21
CA SER A 345 -3.27 7.82 14.16
C SER A 345 -3.22 6.50 14.92
N TYR A 346 -4.11 6.29 15.88
CA TYR A 346 -4.27 5.00 16.54
C TYR A 346 -5.64 4.40 16.28
N PHE A 347 -5.70 3.08 16.42
CA PHE A 347 -6.83 2.25 16.05
C PHE A 347 -7.15 1.29 17.19
N VAL A 348 -8.44 1.01 17.38
CA VAL A 348 -8.91 0.00 18.32
C VAL A 348 -9.71 -1.07 17.57
N PRO A 349 -9.59 -2.36 17.95
CA PRO A 349 -10.42 -3.41 17.37
C PRO A 349 -11.90 -3.12 17.60
N ASN A 350 -12.73 -3.25 16.56
CA ASN A 350 -14.18 -3.02 16.64
C ASN A 350 -15.02 -4.30 16.71
N GLY A 351 -14.36 -5.45 16.90
CA GLY A 351 -15.02 -6.75 17.03
C GLY A 351 -15.45 -7.39 15.71
N LEU A 352 -15.29 -6.69 14.58
CA LEU A 352 -15.40 -7.31 13.26
C LEU A 352 -14.13 -8.13 12.95
N PRO A 353 -14.23 -9.17 12.11
CA PRO A 353 -13.04 -9.87 11.62
C PRO A 353 -12.07 -8.86 11.03
N THR A 354 -10.82 -8.88 11.47
CA THR A 354 -9.78 -8.07 10.83
C THR A 354 -9.63 -8.54 9.40
N ALA A 355 -9.64 -7.62 8.43
CA ALA A 355 -9.09 -7.97 7.12
C ALA A 355 -7.65 -8.47 7.34
N THR A 356 -7.27 -9.53 6.65
CA THR A 356 -5.88 -10.02 6.66
C THR A 356 -4.96 -8.80 6.41
N PRO A 357 -4.09 -8.42 7.36
CA PRO A 357 -3.36 -7.17 7.26
C PRO A 357 -2.53 -7.10 5.98
N VAL A 358 -2.68 -5.97 5.29
CA VAL A 358 -1.90 -5.55 4.13
C VAL A 358 -0.68 -4.83 4.69
N ASN A 359 0.49 -5.47 4.61
CA ASN A 359 1.78 -4.81 4.87
C ASN A 359 2.20 -3.96 3.70
#